data_AF-A0A7X7U2T6-F1
#
_entry.id   AF-A0A7X7U2T6-F1
#
_cell.length_a   1.000
_cell.length_b   1.000
_cell.length_c   1.000
_cell.angle_alpha   90.00
_cell.angle_beta   90.00
_cell.angle_gamma   90.00
#
_symmetry.space_group_name_H-M   'P 1'
#
loop_
_entity.id
_entity.type
_entity.pdbx_description
1 polymer ?
#
loop_
_entity_poly.entity_id
_entity_poly.type
_entity_poly.pdbx_seq_one_letter_code
_entity_poly.pdbx_strand_id
1 'polypeptide(L)'
;MNKRLVLVVGVLLTGALAWSAFAQPQGGGRGGFGQMRETQLKAIAALQEQVGKLKAMMEQQPQMRNFQDMTDEERTKMREEMTARREQQTAIMAEIAKQLDTVKGAMQLAREQREAMTPLNDLLASAKSENATATAAKIQKLIDEKKKQFEDKMTAMGMDPEMVQRMMERGGQRRGQ
;
A
#
# COMPACT_ATOMS: atom_id res chain seq x y z
N MET A 1 5.12 -15.42 12.07
CA MET A 1 4.66 -14.95 10.74
C MET A 1 4.68 -16.13 9.78
N ASN A 2 3.61 -16.37 9.01
CA ASN A 2 3.53 -17.52 8.11
C ASN A 2 4.61 -17.40 7.04
N LYS A 3 5.44 -18.44 6.84
CA LYS A 3 6.49 -18.53 5.79
C LYS A 3 6.00 -18.12 4.39
N ARG A 4 4.68 -18.19 4.19
CA ARG A 4 3.93 -17.73 3.01
C ARG A 4 4.12 -16.23 2.72
N LEU A 5 4.25 -15.37 3.72
CA LEU A 5 4.39 -13.92 3.54
C LEU A 5 5.74 -13.52 2.94
N VAL A 6 6.82 -14.17 3.38
CA VAL A 6 8.18 -13.97 2.82
C VAL A 6 8.24 -14.49 1.38
N LEU A 7 7.58 -15.61 1.08
CA LEU A 7 7.46 -16.14 -0.27
C LEU A 7 6.66 -15.21 -1.19
N VAL A 8 5.55 -14.63 -0.71
CA VAL A 8 4.73 -13.70 -1.49
C VAL A 8 5.51 -12.42 -1.82
N VAL A 9 6.24 -11.85 -0.85
CA VAL A 9 7.10 -10.67 -1.09
C VAL A 9 8.24 -11.01 -2.06
N GLY A 10 8.85 -12.19 -1.92
CA GLY A 10 9.90 -12.67 -2.83
C GLY A 10 9.41 -12.83 -4.27
N VAL A 11 8.24 -13.45 -4.48
CA VAL A 11 7.62 -13.64 -5.81
C VAL A 11 7.18 -12.31 -6.43
N LEU A 12 6.66 -11.37 -5.63
CA LEU A 12 6.33 -10.03 -6.11
C LEU A 12 7.58 -9.25 -6.53
N LEU A 13 8.70 -9.40 -5.81
CA LEU A 13 9.98 -8.77 -6.17
C LEU A 13 10.58 -9.35 -7.46
N THR A 14 10.59 -10.67 -7.65
CA THR A 14 11.07 -11.28 -8.91
C THR A 14 10.13 -10.99 -10.08
N GLY A 15 8.81 -10.97 -9.86
CA GLY A 15 7.84 -10.57 -10.88
C GLY A 15 8.02 -9.13 -11.36
N ALA A 16 8.26 -8.19 -10.42
CA ALA A 16 8.51 -6.79 -10.75
C ALA A 16 9.82 -6.59 -11.54
N LEU A 17 10.88 -7.33 -11.17
CA LEU A 17 12.17 -7.25 -11.87
C LEU A 17 12.09 -7.83 -13.30
N ALA A 18 11.39 -8.95 -13.49
CA ALA A 18 11.21 -9.56 -14.81
C ALA A 18 10.41 -8.66 -15.79
N TRP A 19 9.47 -7.86 -15.29
CA TRP A 19 8.70 -6.92 -16.12
C TRP A 19 9.48 -5.66 -16.51
N SER A 20 10.40 -5.20 -15.64
CA SER A 20 11.21 -4.01 -15.89
C SER A 20 12.22 -4.17 -17.04
N ALA A 21 12.60 -5.41 -17.37
CA ALA A 21 13.50 -5.71 -18.49
C ALA A 21 12.78 -5.77 -19.85
N PHE A 22 11.45 -5.92 -19.89
CA PHE A 22 10.67 -6.10 -21.13
C PHE A 22 9.93 -4.83 -21.60
N ALA A 23 9.91 -3.76 -20.79
CA ALA A 23 9.24 -2.49 -21.12
C ALA A 23 10.26 -1.43 -21.59
N GLN A 24 10.80 -1.59 -22.80
CA GLN A 24 11.55 -0.54 -23.49
C GLN A 24 10.66 0.10 -24.58
N PRO A 25 9.93 1.20 -24.31
CA PRO A 25 9.40 2.03 -25.38
C PRO A 25 10.47 3.04 -25.80
N GLN A 26 10.95 2.82 -27.02
CA GLN A 26 11.66 3.79 -27.85
C GLN A 26 10.69 4.95 -28.15
N GLY A 27 10.85 6.12 -27.54
CA GLY A 27 9.98 7.26 -27.82
C GLY A 27 10.17 8.44 -26.88
N GLY A 28 10.64 9.57 -27.42
CA GLY A 28 10.99 10.77 -26.68
C GLY A 28 9.84 11.46 -25.94
N GLY A 29 10.07 11.74 -24.66
CA GLY A 29 9.24 12.58 -23.80
C GLY A 29 10.11 13.10 -22.65
N ARG A 30 10.97 14.07 -22.97
CA ARG A 30 12.07 14.57 -22.14
C ARG A 30 11.52 15.42 -21.00
N GLY A 31 11.25 14.81 -19.83
CA GLY A 31 10.90 15.52 -18.60
C GLY A 31 10.27 14.64 -17.53
N GLY A 32 9.10 14.04 -17.79
CA GLY A 32 8.32 13.34 -16.77
C GLY A 32 8.66 11.86 -16.56
N PHE A 33 8.97 11.12 -17.63
CA PHE A 33 9.19 9.66 -17.55
C PHE A 33 10.55 9.30 -16.93
N GLY A 34 11.59 10.11 -17.14
CA GLY A 34 12.90 9.90 -16.52
C GLY A 34 12.85 10.10 -15.01
N GLN A 35 12.18 11.16 -14.56
CA GLN A 35 12.04 11.49 -13.13
C GLN A 35 11.17 10.45 -12.39
N MET A 36 10.10 9.93 -13.01
CA MET A 36 9.35 8.82 -12.43
C MET A 36 10.21 7.56 -12.30
N ARG A 37 11.03 7.23 -13.31
CA ARG A 37 11.91 6.05 -13.24
C ARG A 37 12.95 6.19 -12.14
N GLU A 38 13.56 7.36 -12.00
CA GLU A 38 14.49 7.64 -10.90
C GLU A 38 13.82 7.55 -9.52
N THR A 39 12.58 8.05 -9.41
CA THR A 39 11.80 7.99 -8.18
C THR A 39 11.43 6.55 -7.82
N GLN A 40 11.07 5.72 -8.81
CA GLN A 40 10.84 4.29 -8.62
C GLN A 40 12.10 3.55 -8.20
N LEU A 41 13.26 3.85 -8.83
CA LEU A 41 14.54 3.22 -8.45
C LEU A 41 14.94 3.59 -7.02
N LYS A 42 14.77 4.86 -6.62
CA LYS A 42 14.97 5.29 -5.23
C LYS A 42 14.01 4.59 -4.27
N ALA A 43 12.75 4.42 -4.66
CA ALA A 43 11.76 3.71 -3.86
C ALA A 43 12.10 2.21 -3.70
N ILE A 44 12.61 1.56 -4.74
CA ILE A 44 13.10 0.18 -4.67
C ILE A 44 14.29 0.07 -3.71
N ALA A 45 15.25 0.98 -3.79
CA ALA A 45 16.40 1.01 -2.89
C ALA A 45 15.96 1.22 -1.43
N ALA A 46 15.05 2.18 -1.19
CA ALA A 46 14.47 2.42 0.13
C ALA A 46 13.69 1.19 0.65
N LEU A 47 12.96 0.50 -0.22
CA LEU A 47 12.24 -0.73 0.14
C LEU A 47 13.20 -1.84 0.55
N GLN A 48 14.32 -2.02 -0.16
CA GLN A 48 15.36 -2.99 0.23
C GLN A 48 15.94 -2.67 1.62
N GLU A 49 16.19 -1.39 1.91
CA GLU A 49 16.67 -0.94 3.21
C GLU A 49 15.65 -1.23 4.32
N GLN A 50 14.37 -0.90 4.10
CA GLN A 50 13.30 -1.14 5.09
C GLN A 50 13.05 -2.63 5.33
N VAL A 51 13.12 -3.45 4.29
CA VAL A 51 13.06 -4.92 4.43
C VAL A 51 14.28 -5.44 5.21
N GLY A 52 15.47 -4.85 5.01
CA GLY A 52 16.66 -5.15 5.81
C GLY A 52 16.46 -4.84 7.29
N LYS A 53 15.93 -3.65 7.62
CA LYS A 53 15.60 -3.25 9.01
C LYS A 53 14.57 -4.18 9.65
N LEU A 54 13.52 -4.55 8.90
CA LEU A 54 12.52 -5.49 9.37
C LEU A 54 13.11 -6.87 9.66
N LYS A 55 14.00 -7.37 8.79
CA LYS A 55 14.70 -8.64 8.99
C LYS A 55 15.59 -8.60 10.23
N ALA A 56 16.38 -7.54 10.40
CA ALA A 56 17.23 -7.36 11.58
C ALA A 56 16.39 -7.35 12.88
N MET A 57 15.22 -6.68 12.86
CA MET A 57 14.28 -6.70 13.99
C MET A 57 13.76 -8.10 14.32
N MET A 58 13.49 -8.93 13.31
CA MET A 58 13.05 -10.31 13.50
C MET A 58 14.16 -11.22 14.03
N GLU A 59 15.40 -11.00 13.60
CA GLU A 59 16.57 -11.74 14.09
C GLU A 59 16.89 -11.37 15.55
N GLN A 60 16.58 -10.15 15.97
CA GLN A 60 16.71 -9.67 17.35
C GLN A 60 15.54 -10.04 18.26
N GLN A 61 14.76 -11.08 17.94
CA GLN A 61 13.62 -11.48 18.78
C GLN A 61 14.12 -11.89 20.17
N PRO A 62 13.77 -11.14 21.24
CA PRO A 62 14.22 -11.47 22.58
C PRO A 62 13.52 -12.76 22.98
N GLN A 63 14.27 -13.70 23.56
CA GLN A 63 13.66 -14.83 24.24
C GLN A 63 12.79 -14.26 25.35
N MET A 64 11.47 -14.40 25.20
CA MET A 64 10.54 -14.02 26.26
C MET A 64 10.83 -14.91 27.47
N ARG A 65 11.53 -14.35 28.47
CA ARG A 65 11.58 -14.94 29.80
C ARG A 65 10.17 -14.95 30.37
N ASN A 66 9.86 -15.94 31.20
CA ASN A 66 8.56 -16.05 31.84
C ASN A 66 8.27 -14.75 32.61
N PHE A 67 7.20 -14.06 32.22
CA PHE A 67 6.72 -12.83 32.88
C PHE A 67 6.49 -13.03 34.38
N GLN A 68 6.23 -14.26 34.80
CA GLN A 68 5.98 -14.65 36.19
C GLN A 68 7.24 -14.52 37.07
N ASP A 69 8.43 -14.66 36.49
CA ASP A 69 9.71 -14.67 37.22
C ASP A 69 10.41 -13.29 37.25
N MET A 70 9.79 -12.26 36.68
CA MET A 70 10.36 -10.91 36.60
C MET A 70 9.83 -9.99 37.69
N THR A 71 10.70 -9.10 38.17
CA THR A 71 10.33 -7.99 39.06
C THR A 71 9.45 -6.96 38.35
N ASP A 72 8.75 -6.11 39.11
CA ASP A 72 7.83 -5.11 38.53
C ASP A 72 8.56 -4.03 37.71
N GLU A 73 9.81 -3.71 38.05
CA GLU A 73 10.67 -2.82 37.24
C GLU A 73 11.07 -3.48 35.91
N GLU A 74 11.42 -4.77 35.91
CA GLU A 74 11.76 -5.53 34.70
C GLU A 74 10.54 -5.69 33.79
N ARG A 75 9.35 -5.92 34.38
CA ARG A 75 8.09 -5.96 33.64
C ARG A 75 7.77 -4.62 32.96
N THR A 76 8.03 -3.50 33.64
CA THR A 76 7.79 -2.16 33.10
C THR A 76 8.73 -1.88 31.93
N LYS A 77 10.04 -2.10 32.11
CA LYS A 77 11.04 -1.94 31.03
C LYS A 77 10.73 -2.79 29.81
N MET A 78 10.32 -4.04 30.02
CA MET A 78 9.98 -4.93 28.92
C MET A 78 8.68 -4.51 28.21
N ARG A 79 7.68 -3.96 28.91
CA ARG A 79 6.48 -3.38 28.26
C ARG A 79 6.83 -2.17 27.40
N GLU A 80 7.69 -1.29 27.90
CA GLU A 80 8.19 -0.13 27.16
C GLU A 80 8.97 -0.58 25.91
N GLU A 81 9.89 -1.54 26.05
CA GLU A 81 10.64 -2.09 24.92
C GLU A 81 9.72 -2.75 23.89
N MET A 82 8.73 -3.53 24.33
CA MET A 82 7.74 -4.16 23.45
C MET A 82 6.87 -3.13 22.73
N THR A 83 6.51 -2.04 23.41
CA THR A 83 5.73 -0.94 22.82
C THR A 83 6.57 -0.22 21.78
N ALA A 84 7.80 0.18 22.12
CA ALA A 84 8.74 0.82 21.20
C ALA A 84 9.02 -0.07 19.97
N ARG A 85 9.20 -1.38 20.15
CA ARG A 85 9.37 -2.33 19.03
C ARG A 85 8.13 -2.41 18.15
N ARG A 86 6.92 -2.43 18.72
CA ARG A 86 5.67 -2.42 17.93
C ARG A 86 5.49 -1.12 17.15
N GLU A 87 5.82 0.01 17.75
CA GLU A 87 5.79 1.32 17.09
C GLU A 87 6.80 1.36 15.94
N GLN A 88 8.03 0.91 16.17
CA GLN A 88 9.05 0.81 15.13
C GLN A 88 8.65 -0.14 14.00
N GLN A 89 8.10 -1.31 14.32
CA GLN A 89 7.59 -2.25 13.32
C GLN A 89 6.46 -1.62 12.49
N THR A 90 5.52 -0.94 13.14
CA THR A 90 4.42 -0.24 12.48
C THR A 90 4.95 0.84 11.53
N ALA A 91 5.93 1.62 11.97
CA ALA A 91 6.55 2.67 11.17
C ALA A 91 7.27 2.10 9.93
N ILE A 92 8.04 1.02 10.09
CA ILE A 92 8.72 0.35 8.95
C ILE A 92 7.69 -0.17 7.96
N MET A 93 6.63 -0.82 8.44
CA MET A 93 5.59 -1.36 7.55
C MET A 93 4.83 -0.24 6.80
N ALA A 94 4.57 0.89 7.47
CA ALA A 94 3.98 2.05 6.82
C ALA A 94 4.89 2.61 5.72
N GLU A 95 6.20 2.69 5.99
CA GLU A 95 7.17 3.16 4.99
C GLU A 95 7.30 2.18 3.81
N ILE A 96 7.33 0.86 4.07
CA ILE A 96 7.29 -0.16 3.00
C ILE A 96 6.04 0.01 2.14
N ALA A 97 4.87 0.20 2.74
CA ALA A 97 3.63 0.40 2.00
C ALA A 97 3.68 1.64 1.10
N LYS A 98 4.22 2.76 1.60
CA LYS A 98 4.42 4.00 0.84
C LYS A 98 5.39 3.81 -0.34
N GLN A 99 6.51 3.12 -0.12
CA GLN A 99 7.47 2.83 -1.18
C GLN A 99 6.87 1.88 -2.22
N LEU A 100 6.09 0.88 -1.81
CA LEU A 100 5.36 0.00 -2.73
C LEU A 100 4.36 0.76 -3.60
N ASP A 101 3.59 1.68 -3.02
CA ASP A 101 2.66 2.53 -3.78
C ASP A 101 3.43 3.35 -4.83
N THR A 102 4.58 3.90 -4.47
CA THR A 102 5.46 4.65 -5.38
C THR A 102 6.01 3.76 -6.51
N VAL A 103 6.41 2.52 -6.20
CA VAL A 103 6.91 1.55 -7.19
C VAL A 103 5.79 1.10 -8.14
N LYS A 104 4.58 0.84 -7.63
CA LYS A 104 3.40 0.53 -8.47
C LYS A 104 3.07 1.67 -9.42
N GLY A 105 3.19 2.89 -8.92
CA GLY A 105 2.89 4.10 -9.67
C GLY A 105 1.39 4.34 -9.88
N ALA A 106 1.09 5.56 -10.35
CA ALA A 106 -0.25 6.11 -10.50
C ALA A 106 -1.23 5.21 -11.28
N MET A 107 -0.79 4.70 -12.44
CA MET A 107 -1.65 3.97 -13.37
C MET A 107 -2.10 2.63 -12.80
N GLN A 108 -1.18 1.90 -12.17
CA GLN A 108 -1.47 0.61 -11.56
C GLN A 108 -2.39 0.78 -10.34
N LEU A 109 -2.11 1.78 -9.50
CA LEU A 109 -2.95 2.09 -8.33
C LEU A 109 -4.37 2.50 -8.74
N ALA A 110 -4.52 3.33 -9.77
CA ALA A 110 -5.83 3.73 -10.29
C ALA A 110 -6.63 2.53 -10.83
N ARG A 111 -5.95 1.58 -11.47
CA ARG A 111 -6.58 0.33 -11.93
C ARG A 111 -7.06 -0.52 -10.77
N GLU A 112 -6.19 -0.77 -9.78
CA GLU A 112 -6.53 -1.55 -8.58
C GLU A 112 -7.69 -0.91 -7.82
N GLN A 113 -7.67 0.42 -7.66
CA GLN A 113 -8.77 1.16 -7.03
C GLN A 113 -10.09 0.95 -7.76
N ARG A 114 -10.09 1.02 -9.09
CA ARG A 114 -11.30 0.83 -9.89
C ARG A 114 -11.84 -0.60 -9.79
N GLU A 115 -10.96 -1.59 -9.84
CA GLU A 115 -11.31 -3.00 -9.67
C GLU A 115 -11.93 -3.23 -8.27
N ALA A 116 -11.35 -2.65 -7.22
CA ALA A 116 -11.88 -2.73 -5.85
C ALA A 116 -13.22 -1.99 -5.67
N MET A 117 -13.45 -0.92 -6.43
CA MET A 117 -14.67 -0.12 -6.38
C MET A 117 -15.86 -0.76 -7.09
N THR A 118 -15.63 -1.63 -8.07
CA THR A 118 -16.69 -2.28 -8.85
C THR A 118 -17.68 -3.06 -7.99
N PRO A 119 -17.26 -4.04 -7.16
CA PRO A 119 -18.20 -4.80 -6.33
C PRO A 119 -18.90 -3.93 -5.28
N LEU A 120 -18.27 -2.86 -4.79
CA LEU A 120 -18.90 -1.95 -3.82
C LEU A 120 -20.00 -1.12 -4.46
N ASN A 121 -19.79 -0.65 -5.70
CA ASN A 121 -20.81 0.08 -6.45
C ASN A 121 -21.98 -0.85 -6.81
N ASP A 122 -21.69 -2.10 -7.19
CA ASP A 122 -22.72 -3.10 -7.48
C ASP A 122 -23.56 -3.39 -6.22
N LEU A 123 -22.91 -3.61 -5.07
CA LEU A 123 -23.59 -3.79 -3.79
C LEU A 123 -24.43 -2.57 -3.38
N LEU A 124 -23.93 -1.36 -3.64
CA LEU A 124 -24.68 -0.13 -3.39
C LEU A 124 -25.93 -0.06 -4.27
N ALA A 125 -25.81 -0.42 -5.56
CA ALA A 125 -26.93 -0.45 -6.49
C ALA A 125 -27.98 -1.49 -6.07
N SER A 126 -27.55 -2.71 -5.70
CA SER A 126 -28.44 -3.74 -5.15
C SER A 126 -29.15 -3.27 -3.89
N ALA A 127 -28.41 -2.72 -2.91
CA ALA A 127 -28.99 -2.21 -1.66
C ALA A 127 -30.02 -1.09 -1.90
N LYS A 128 -29.80 -0.23 -2.92
CA LYS A 128 -30.78 0.79 -3.34
C LYS A 128 -32.02 0.15 -3.98
N SER A 129 -31.85 -0.83 -4.86
CA SER A 129 -32.97 -1.53 -5.51
C SER A 129 -33.85 -2.32 -4.52
N GLU A 130 -33.24 -2.82 -3.44
CA GLU A 130 -33.91 -3.55 -2.37
C GLU A 130 -34.49 -2.63 -1.28
N ASN A 131 -34.41 -1.29 -1.46
CA ASN A 131 -34.78 -0.30 -0.44
C ASN A 131 -34.08 -0.50 0.93
N ALA A 132 -32.90 -1.12 0.94
CA ALA A 132 -32.10 -1.34 2.14
C ALA A 132 -31.30 -0.07 2.51
N THR A 133 -32.03 0.99 2.89
CA THR A 133 -31.49 2.36 3.09
C THR A 133 -30.31 2.43 4.06
N ALA A 134 -30.38 1.73 5.19
CA ALA A 134 -29.29 1.68 6.18
C ALA A 134 -28.04 0.97 5.62
N THR A 135 -28.23 -0.09 4.83
CA THR A 135 -27.14 -0.83 4.19
C THR A 135 -26.51 0.01 3.07
N ALA A 136 -27.33 0.65 2.24
CA ALA A 136 -26.87 1.57 1.20
C ALA A 136 -26.05 2.72 1.79
N ALA A 137 -26.48 3.31 2.91
CA ALA A 137 -25.72 4.36 3.59
C ALA A 137 -24.35 3.87 4.10
N LYS A 138 -24.28 2.66 4.68
CA LYS A 138 -23.02 2.06 5.12
C LYS A 138 -22.07 1.78 3.95
N ILE A 139 -22.58 1.25 2.84
CA ILE A 139 -21.77 0.99 1.64
C ILE A 139 -21.28 2.30 1.04
N GLN A 140 -22.13 3.33 0.96
CA GLN A 140 -21.74 4.66 0.48
C GLN A 140 -20.59 5.24 1.31
N LYS A 141 -20.68 5.15 2.65
CA LYS A 141 -19.60 5.60 3.54
C LYS A 141 -18.29 4.85 3.26
N LEU A 142 -18.33 3.53 3.07
CA LEU A 142 -17.14 2.73 2.73
C LEU A 142 -16.53 3.14 1.39
N ILE A 143 -17.37 3.46 0.41
CA ILE A 143 -16.94 3.95 -0.90
C ILE A 143 -16.21 5.30 -0.74
N ASP A 144 -16.79 6.23 0.01
CA ASP A 144 -16.24 7.57 0.18
C ASP A 144 -14.91 7.52 0.96
N GLU A 145 -14.82 6.68 1.99
CA GLU A 145 -13.57 6.42 2.72
C GLU A 145 -12.47 5.85 1.81
N LYS A 146 -12.81 4.90 0.94
CA LYS A 146 -11.86 4.32 -0.01
C LYS A 146 -11.42 5.30 -1.10
N LYS A 147 -12.31 6.19 -1.56
CA LYS A 147 -11.95 7.25 -2.51
C LYS A 147 -10.97 8.22 -1.88
N LYS A 148 -11.27 8.69 -0.66
CA LYS A 148 -10.38 9.58 0.09
C LYS A 148 -9.00 8.96 0.32
N GLN A 149 -8.94 7.70 0.73
CA GLN A 149 -7.67 6.98 0.90
C GLN A 149 -6.85 6.92 -0.40
N PHE A 150 -7.50 6.77 -1.55
CA PHE A 150 -6.82 6.78 -2.84
C PHE A 150 -6.32 8.19 -3.20
N GLU A 151 -7.14 9.22 -3.02
CA GLU A 151 -6.75 10.62 -3.25
C GLU A 151 -5.56 11.03 -2.37
N ASP A 152 -5.57 10.66 -1.09
CA ASP A 152 -4.47 10.93 -0.16
C ASP A 152 -3.17 10.25 -0.61
N LYS A 153 -3.25 8.98 -1.08
CA LYS A 153 -2.09 8.26 -1.64
C LYS A 153 -1.54 8.94 -2.88
N MET A 154 -2.41 9.37 -3.78
CA MET A 154 -2.00 10.02 -5.03
C MET A 154 -1.36 11.38 -4.76
N THR A 155 -1.92 12.15 -3.82
CA THR A 155 -1.35 13.41 -3.36
C THR A 155 0.02 13.21 -2.71
N ALA A 156 0.17 12.17 -1.88
CA ALA A 156 1.45 11.83 -1.26
C ALA A 156 2.54 11.43 -2.27
N MET A 157 2.15 10.97 -3.46
CA MET A 157 3.06 10.72 -4.59
C MET A 157 3.30 11.96 -5.48
N GLY A 158 2.78 13.13 -5.09
CA GLY A 158 2.96 14.38 -5.81
C GLY A 158 2.01 14.57 -7.01
N MET A 159 0.91 13.81 -7.08
CA MET A 159 -0.12 14.05 -8.09
C MET A 159 -1.16 15.04 -7.60
N ASP A 160 -1.53 15.95 -8.49
CA ASP A 160 -2.58 16.92 -8.23
C ASP A 160 -3.96 16.24 -8.14
N PRO A 161 -4.81 16.58 -7.16
CA PRO A 161 -6.15 16.01 -7.01
C PRO A 161 -7.02 16.12 -8.27
N GLU A 162 -6.93 17.21 -9.03
CA GLU A 162 -7.67 17.35 -10.28
C GLU A 162 -7.16 16.39 -11.35
N MET A 163 -5.85 16.15 -11.40
CA MET A 163 -5.25 15.19 -12.32
C MET A 163 -5.73 13.77 -11.99
N VAL A 164 -5.80 13.43 -10.70
CA VAL A 164 -6.30 12.14 -10.20
C VAL A 164 -7.77 11.95 -10.56
N GLN A 165 -8.59 12.98 -10.38
CA GLN A 165 -10.00 12.94 -10.72
C GLN A 165 -10.21 12.72 -12.23
N ARG A 166 -9.52 13.50 -13.07
CA ARG A 166 -9.56 13.33 -14.54
C ARG A 166 -9.07 11.94 -14.98
N MET A 167 -8.07 11.38 -14.28
CA MET A 167 -7.56 10.04 -14.55
C MET A 167 -8.61 8.96 -14.28
N MET A 168 -9.34 9.08 -13.17
CA MET A 168 -10.43 8.16 -12.83
C MET A 168 -11.59 8.25 -13.82
N GLU A 169 -11.96 9.47 -14.25
CA GLU A 169 -13.02 9.72 -15.23
C GLU A 169 -12.69 9.15 -16.62
N ARG A 170 -11.46 9.35 -17.11
CA ARG A 170 -11.01 8.80 -18.40
C ARG A 170 -10.91 7.28 -18.41
N GLY A 171 -10.57 6.67 -17.28
CA GLY A 171 -10.67 5.23 -17.11
C GLY A 171 -12.11 4.77 -17.31
N GLY A 172 -13.06 5.47 -16.67
CA GLY A 172 -14.51 5.31 -16.78
C GLY A 172 -15.01 5.09 -18.21
N GLN A 173 -14.63 5.98 -19.11
CA GLN A 173 -15.17 6.08 -20.48
C GLN A 173 -14.71 4.99 -21.45
N ARG A 174 -13.56 4.34 -21.25
CA ARG A 174 -13.02 3.31 -22.18
C ARG A 174 -13.76 1.98 -22.22
N ARG A 175 -14.80 1.77 -21.39
CA ARG A 175 -15.66 0.58 -21.40
C ARG A 175 -17.12 0.87 -21.76
N GLY A 176 -17.43 2.11 -22.13
CA GLY A 176 -18.76 2.55 -22.57
C GLY A 176 -18.93 2.67 -24.08
N GLN A 177 -17.98 2.14 -24.87
CA GLN A 177 -18.08 1.95 -26.32
C GLN A 177 -17.86 0.49 -26.66
#